data_AF-A0A4U8Q691-F1
#
_entry.id   AF-A0A4U8Q691-F1
#
_cell.length_a   1.000
_cell.length_b   1.000
_cell.length_c   1.000
_cell.angle_alpha   90.00
_cell.angle_beta   90.00
_cell.angle_gamma   90.00
#
_symmetry.space_group_name_H-M   'P 1'
#
loop_
_entity.id
_entity.type
_entity.pdbx_description
1 polymer ?
#
loop_
_entity_poly.entity_id
_entity_poly.type
_entity_poly.pdbx_seq_one_letter_code
_entity_poly.pdbx_strand_id
1 'polypeptide(L)'
;MTRDARARRARSHRNDMNQEFYECIRDIMEHPVVLLMKKFPHHCDTNCYQHCMNVAYYNYQICKVLGLDAKAAARAGMLHDLFLYDWREHAAKTGDRFHGLTHPKVALRRAEKYFDLNDMEKDIILKHMWPLTIIPPKYFESYIICLTDKYCGACEITDHYSGKIMPKRIKLPFGYRTMYQLASKVAPVVGARAVIGEYKSSKSHRASRESVSRA
;
A
#
# COMPACT_ATOMS: atom_id res chain seq x y z
N MET A 1 22.58 17.82 17.01
CA MET A 1 22.55 16.42 16.53
C MET A 1 23.22 16.33 15.16
N THR A 2 24.17 15.42 14.98
CA THR A 2 24.89 15.21 13.71
C THR A 2 23.99 14.54 12.65
N ARG A 3 24.31 14.73 11.36
CA ARG A 3 23.57 14.13 10.22
C ARG A 3 23.48 12.59 10.34
N ASP A 4 24.51 11.96 10.89
CA ASP A 4 24.58 10.50 11.09
C ASP A 4 23.61 9.98 12.14
N ALA A 5 23.42 10.70 13.25
CA ALA A 5 22.45 10.32 14.27
C ALA A 5 21.01 10.37 13.72
N ARG A 6 20.71 11.35 12.86
CA ARG A 6 19.41 11.46 12.17
C ARG A 6 19.20 10.32 11.16
N ALA A 7 20.25 9.95 10.41
CA ALA A 7 20.19 8.84 9.47
C ALA A 7 20.03 7.47 10.16
N ARG A 8 20.72 7.23 11.28
CA ARG A 8 20.57 6.00 12.09
C ARG A 8 19.16 5.86 12.67
N ARG A 9 18.60 6.93 13.24
CA ARG A 9 17.23 6.93 13.78
C ARG A 9 16.16 6.71 12.69
N ALA A 10 16.34 7.33 11.52
CA ALA A 10 15.45 7.12 10.37
C ALA A 10 15.50 5.67 9.84
N ARG A 11 16.67 5.02 9.87
CA ARG A 11 16.81 3.61 9.51
C ARG A 11 16.10 2.69 10.51
N SER A 12 16.30 2.89 11.81
CA SER A 12 15.62 2.10 12.85
C SER A 12 14.11 2.16 12.69
N HIS A 13 13.54 3.37 12.62
CA HIS A 13 12.10 3.56 12.48
C HIS A 13 11.53 2.91 11.21
N ARG A 14 12.29 2.91 10.10
CA ARG A 14 11.88 2.22 8.87
C ARG A 14 11.87 0.70 9.04
N ASN A 15 12.82 0.14 9.79
CA ASN A 15 12.86 -1.29 10.06
C ASN A 15 11.66 -1.71 10.92
N ASP A 16 11.34 -0.94 11.95
CA ASP A 16 10.18 -1.19 12.84
C ASP A 16 8.87 -1.18 12.02
N MET A 17 8.70 -0.15 11.17
CA MET A 17 7.55 -0.01 10.28
C MET A 17 7.41 -1.17 9.27
N ASN A 18 8.53 -1.70 8.78
CA ASN A 18 8.51 -2.85 7.89
C ASN A 18 8.09 -4.11 8.64
N GLN A 19 8.57 -4.30 9.87
CA GLN A 19 8.21 -5.43 10.70
C GLN A 19 6.71 -5.42 11.02
N GLU A 20 6.17 -4.28 11.46
CA GLU A 20 4.73 -4.12 11.73
C GLU A 20 3.87 -4.44 10.51
N PHE A 21 4.30 -4.00 9.32
CA PHE A 21 3.62 -4.31 8.07
C PHE A 21 3.55 -5.83 7.83
N TYR A 22 4.68 -6.54 7.91
CA TYR A 22 4.70 -7.99 7.70
C TYR A 22 3.90 -8.73 8.76
N GLU A 23 3.92 -8.27 10.01
CA GLU A 23 3.09 -8.83 11.08
C GLU A 23 1.58 -8.68 10.79
N CYS A 24 1.15 -7.57 10.17
CA CYS A 24 -0.25 -7.33 9.82
C CYS A 24 -0.79 -8.32 8.77
N ILE A 25 0.07 -8.79 7.86
CA ILE A 25 -0.31 -9.60 6.71
C ILE A 25 0.26 -11.02 6.73
N ARG A 26 0.96 -11.42 7.80
CA ARG A 26 1.69 -12.70 7.86
C ARG A 26 0.78 -13.88 7.53
N ASP A 27 -0.41 -13.92 8.14
CA ASP A 27 -1.43 -14.94 7.92
C ASP A 27 -1.91 -15.00 6.46
N ILE A 28 -1.98 -13.86 5.78
CA ILE A 28 -2.39 -13.77 4.38
C ILE A 28 -1.25 -14.14 3.44
N MET A 29 -0.06 -13.56 3.63
CA MET A 29 1.06 -13.71 2.69
C MET A 29 1.62 -15.14 2.65
N GLU A 30 1.51 -15.88 3.76
CA GLU A 30 1.95 -17.28 3.86
C GLU A 30 0.85 -18.26 3.42
N HIS A 31 -0.40 -17.81 3.26
CA HIS A 31 -1.50 -18.69 2.92
C HIS A 31 -1.33 -19.30 1.52
N PRO A 32 -1.51 -20.63 1.35
CA PRO A 32 -1.30 -21.31 0.07
C PRO A 32 -2.09 -20.69 -1.08
N VAL A 33 -3.33 -20.25 -0.84
CA VAL A 33 -4.17 -19.62 -1.86
C VAL A 33 -3.59 -18.31 -2.39
N VAL A 34 -2.96 -17.52 -1.53
CA VAL A 34 -2.33 -16.23 -1.91
C VAL A 34 -1.01 -16.51 -2.62
N LEU A 35 -0.25 -17.50 -2.17
CA LEU A 35 0.97 -17.94 -2.86
C LEU A 35 0.72 -18.42 -4.29
N LEU A 36 -0.48 -18.92 -4.61
CA LEU A 36 -0.86 -19.26 -5.99
C LEU A 36 -0.83 -18.04 -6.93
N MET A 37 -1.00 -16.81 -6.42
CA MET A 37 -0.92 -15.58 -7.21
C MET A 37 0.44 -15.42 -7.91
N LYS A 38 1.50 -16.05 -7.39
CA LYS A 38 2.83 -16.06 -8.03
C LYS A 38 2.84 -16.71 -9.42
N LYS A 39 1.86 -17.54 -9.73
CA LYS A 39 1.74 -18.26 -11.02
C LYS A 39 1.10 -17.41 -12.12
N PHE A 40 0.45 -16.30 -11.78
CA PHE A 40 -0.33 -15.52 -12.73
C PHE A 40 0.40 -14.20 -13.05
N PRO A 41 0.76 -13.97 -14.32
CA PRO A 41 1.26 -12.67 -14.77
C PRO A 41 0.22 -11.58 -14.54
N HIS A 42 0.68 -10.39 -14.17
CA HIS A 42 -0.20 -9.24 -13.93
C HIS A 42 0.21 -8.04 -14.78
N HIS A 43 1.38 -7.46 -14.51
CA HIS A 43 1.95 -6.34 -15.27
C HIS A 43 3.33 -6.69 -15.82
N CYS A 44 3.41 -6.84 -17.14
CA CYS A 44 4.66 -7.21 -17.84
C CYS A 44 5.30 -8.46 -17.20
N ASP A 45 6.44 -8.31 -16.53
CA ASP A 45 7.19 -9.39 -15.87
C ASP A 45 6.77 -9.61 -14.40
N THR A 46 5.89 -8.77 -13.87
CA THR A 46 5.42 -8.83 -12.48
C THR A 46 4.23 -9.77 -12.35
N ASN A 47 4.33 -10.76 -11.45
CA ASN A 47 3.22 -11.62 -11.09
C ASN A 47 2.25 -10.95 -10.10
N CYS A 48 1.03 -11.44 -10.06
CA CYS A 48 -0.06 -10.91 -9.24
C CYS A 48 0.29 -10.83 -7.73
N TYR A 49 1.05 -11.80 -7.20
CA TYR A 49 1.50 -11.77 -5.81
C TYR A 49 2.43 -10.57 -5.53
N GLN A 50 3.42 -10.35 -6.39
CA GLN A 50 4.39 -9.28 -6.20
C GLN A 50 3.72 -7.89 -6.35
N HIS A 51 2.81 -7.76 -7.31
CA HIS A 51 1.99 -6.56 -7.47
C HIS A 51 1.21 -6.25 -6.18
N CYS A 52 0.44 -7.22 -5.68
CA CYS A 52 -0.33 -7.08 -4.45
C CYS A 52 0.54 -6.76 -3.22
N MET A 53 1.72 -7.37 -3.11
CA MET A 53 2.67 -7.08 -2.04
C MET A 53 3.15 -5.61 -2.10
N ASN A 54 3.49 -5.12 -3.29
CA ASN A 54 3.91 -3.72 -3.50
C ASN A 54 2.78 -2.76 -3.09
N VAL A 55 1.58 -3.00 -3.62
CA VAL A 55 0.39 -2.19 -3.35
C VAL A 55 0.06 -2.20 -1.85
N ALA A 56 0.02 -3.37 -1.22
CA ALA A 56 -0.24 -3.53 0.21
C ALA A 56 0.74 -2.73 1.06
N TYR A 57 2.04 -2.77 0.72
CA TYR A 57 3.07 -2.03 1.44
C TYR A 57 2.86 -0.53 1.34
N TYR A 58 2.65 0.02 0.14
CA TYR A 58 2.43 1.46 0.00
C TYR A 58 1.11 1.91 0.63
N ASN A 59 0.05 1.10 0.51
CA ASN A 59 -1.24 1.38 1.13
C ASN A 59 -1.12 1.44 2.66
N TYR A 60 -0.42 0.47 3.27
CA TYR A 60 -0.10 0.47 4.71
C TYR A 60 0.63 1.74 5.14
N GLN A 61 1.72 2.10 4.44
CA GLN A 61 2.55 3.24 4.82
C GLN A 61 1.76 4.55 4.77
N ILE A 62 0.99 4.77 3.70
CA ILE A 62 0.18 5.98 3.57
C ILE A 62 -0.91 6.02 4.64
N CYS A 63 -1.65 4.92 4.83
CA CYS A 63 -2.70 4.85 5.85
C CYS A 63 -2.13 5.08 7.26
N LYS A 64 -0.97 4.49 7.59
CA LYS A 64 -0.31 4.72 8.89
C LYS A 64 0.04 6.19 9.10
N VAL A 65 0.63 6.84 8.10
CA VAL A 65 1.01 8.26 8.17
C VAL A 65 -0.22 9.16 8.33
N LEU A 66 -1.34 8.78 7.72
CA LEU A 66 -2.62 9.49 7.81
C LEU A 66 -3.44 9.11 9.06
N GLY A 67 -2.92 8.25 9.95
CA GLY A 67 -3.66 7.81 11.13
C GLY A 67 -4.94 7.03 10.83
N LEU A 68 -5.00 6.39 9.66
CA LEU A 68 -6.08 5.53 9.19
C LEU A 68 -5.83 4.07 9.63
N ASP A 69 -6.77 3.16 9.33
CA ASP A 69 -6.59 1.73 9.62
C ASP A 69 -5.58 1.08 8.66
N ALA A 70 -4.30 1.26 8.99
CA ALA A 70 -3.19 0.72 8.21
C ALA A 70 -3.24 -0.81 8.12
N LYS A 71 -3.73 -1.50 9.16
CA LYS A 71 -3.80 -2.97 9.17
C LYS A 71 -4.82 -3.46 8.16
N ALA A 72 -6.05 -2.92 8.19
CA ALA A 72 -7.07 -3.23 7.19
C ALA A 72 -6.58 -2.90 5.77
N ALA A 73 -5.92 -1.74 5.60
CA ALA A 73 -5.34 -1.31 4.33
C ALA A 73 -4.28 -2.28 3.78
N ALA A 74 -3.40 -2.80 4.64
CA ALA A 74 -2.38 -3.78 4.26
C ALA A 74 -3.00 -5.12 3.87
N ARG A 75 -3.92 -5.63 4.71
CA ARG A 75 -4.56 -6.93 4.53
C ARG A 75 -5.38 -6.96 3.25
N ALA A 76 -6.27 -5.99 3.07
CA ALA A 76 -7.06 -5.87 1.86
C ALA A 76 -6.20 -5.55 0.62
N GLY A 77 -5.13 -4.77 0.78
CA GLY A 77 -4.17 -4.54 -0.29
C GLY A 77 -3.47 -5.81 -0.79
N MET A 78 -3.22 -6.78 0.09
CA MET A 78 -2.64 -8.08 -0.32
C MET A 78 -3.67 -8.96 -1.07
N LEU A 79 -4.96 -8.70 -0.90
CA LEU A 79 -6.07 -9.52 -1.39
C LEU A 79 -6.84 -8.91 -2.58
N HIS A 80 -6.58 -7.64 -2.93
CA HIS A 80 -7.41 -6.88 -3.87
C HIS A 80 -7.54 -7.53 -5.25
N ASP A 81 -6.51 -8.29 -5.66
CA ASP A 81 -6.42 -9.02 -6.93
C ASP A 81 -6.41 -10.55 -6.76
N LEU A 82 -7.01 -11.10 -5.71
CA LEU A 82 -7.09 -12.54 -5.47
C LEU A 82 -8.05 -13.26 -6.46
N PHE A 83 -7.88 -13.10 -7.78
CA PHE A 83 -8.72 -13.72 -8.81
C PHE A 83 -8.18 -15.05 -9.34
N LEU A 84 -6.91 -15.43 -9.09
CA LEU A 84 -6.24 -16.70 -9.45
C LEU A 84 -6.58 -17.27 -10.84
N TYR A 85 -6.47 -16.47 -11.88
CA TYR A 85 -6.49 -16.91 -13.28
C TYR A 85 -5.66 -15.95 -14.12
N ASP A 86 -5.11 -16.37 -15.25
CA ASP A 86 -4.49 -15.44 -16.19
C ASP A 86 -5.61 -14.65 -16.90
N TRP A 87 -5.62 -13.33 -16.74
CA TRP A 87 -6.68 -12.48 -17.28
C TRP A 87 -6.65 -12.39 -18.82
N ARG A 88 -5.48 -12.56 -19.44
CA ARG A 88 -5.32 -12.55 -20.91
C ARG A 88 -5.89 -13.83 -21.50
N GLU A 89 -5.57 -14.97 -20.88
CA GLU A 89 -6.12 -16.27 -21.26
C GLU A 89 -7.63 -16.34 -20.97
N HIS A 90 -8.06 -15.79 -19.84
CA HIS A 90 -9.47 -15.73 -19.47
C HIS A 90 -10.28 -14.94 -20.51
N ALA A 91 -9.83 -13.75 -20.90
CA ALA A 91 -10.49 -12.96 -21.93
C ALA A 91 -10.60 -13.70 -23.28
N ALA A 92 -9.57 -14.48 -23.63
CA ALA A 92 -9.59 -15.31 -24.84
C ALA A 92 -10.58 -16.49 -24.76
N LYS A 93 -10.76 -17.10 -23.57
CA LYS A 93 -11.63 -18.26 -23.37
C LYS A 93 -13.09 -17.91 -23.12
N THR A 94 -13.37 -16.86 -22.35
CA THR A 94 -14.72 -16.52 -21.90
C THR A 94 -15.33 -15.36 -22.68
N GLY A 95 -14.53 -14.63 -23.45
CA GLY A 95 -14.95 -13.39 -24.09
C GLY A 95 -15.13 -12.22 -23.12
N ASP A 96 -14.80 -12.38 -21.82
CA ASP A 96 -14.81 -11.28 -20.85
C ASP A 96 -13.64 -10.33 -21.12
N ARG A 97 -13.90 -9.34 -21.99
CA ARG A 97 -12.96 -8.26 -22.31
C ARG A 97 -12.92 -7.17 -21.23
N PHE A 98 -13.79 -7.23 -20.22
CA PHE A 98 -13.94 -6.21 -19.18
C PHE A 98 -13.42 -6.68 -17.82
N HIS A 99 -12.27 -7.37 -17.82
CA HIS A 99 -11.61 -7.85 -16.60
C HIS A 99 -11.55 -6.77 -15.50
N GLY A 100 -11.21 -5.53 -15.85
CA GLY A 100 -11.15 -4.39 -14.93
C GLY A 100 -12.44 -4.07 -14.17
N LEU A 101 -13.61 -4.46 -14.71
CA LEU A 101 -14.92 -4.28 -14.07
C LEU A 101 -15.36 -5.50 -13.26
N THR A 102 -14.88 -6.68 -13.61
CA THR A 102 -15.38 -7.95 -13.07
C THR A 102 -14.49 -8.51 -11.96
N HIS A 103 -13.16 -8.33 -12.05
CA HIS A 103 -12.23 -8.92 -11.09
C HIS A 103 -12.39 -8.44 -9.64
N PRO A 104 -12.78 -7.19 -9.31
CA PRO A 104 -12.92 -6.80 -7.91
C PRO A 104 -13.97 -7.65 -7.18
N LYS A 105 -15.05 -8.02 -7.89
CA LYS A 105 -16.08 -8.92 -7.35
C LYS A 105 -15.57 -10.35 -7.21
N VAL A 106 -14.73 -10.81 -8.12
CA VAL A 106 -14.15 -12.17 -8.05
C VAL A 106 -13.14 -12.26 -6.92
N ALA A 107 -12.27 -11.26 -6.79
CA ALA A 107 -11.28 -11.16 -5.72
C ALA A 107 -11.97 -11.12 -4.36
N LEU A 108 -13.01 -10.29 -4.19
CA LEU A 108 -13.78 -10.24 -2.95
C LEU A 108 -14.37 -11.60 -2.58
N ARG A 109 -15.09 -12.26 -3.50
CA ARG A 109 -15.69 -13.57 -3.22
C ARG A 109 -14.66 -14.63 -2.84
N ARG A 110 -13.46 -14.58 -3.42
CA ARG A 110 -12.38 -15.51 -3.09
C ARG A 110 -11.76 -15.15 -1.75
N ALA A 111 -11.54 -13.88 -1.47
CA ALA A 111 -11.03 -13.42 -0.18
C ALA A 111 -11.99 -13.82 0.95
N GLU A 112 -13.30 -13.60 0.81
CA GLU A 112 -14.33 -14.01 1.79
C GLU A 112 -14.42 -15.53 1.98
N LYS A 113 -13.97 -16.33 1.01
CA LYS A 113 -13.95 -17.79 1.13
C LYS A 113 -12.83 -18.29 2.04
N TYR A 114 -11.70 -17.57 2.09
CA TYR A 114 -10.49 -18.04 2.77
C TYR A 114 -10.11 -17.20 4.00
N PHE A 115 -10.65 -16.00 4.14
CA PHE A 115 -10.29 -15.05 5.19
C PHE A 115 -11.54 -14.36 5.75
N ASP A 116 -11.51 -14.10 7.05
CA ASP A 116 -12.49 -13.22 7.70
C ASP A 116 -12.13 -11.76 7.40
N LEU A 117 -13.06 -11.07 6.73
CA LEU A 117 -12.90 -9.68 6.31
C LEU A 117 -13.91 -8.77 7.00
N ASN A 118 -13.45 -7.62 7.47
CA ASN A 118 -14.32 -6.55 7.94
C ASN A 118 -14.87 -5.71 6.77
N ASP A 119 -15.86 -4.85 7.05
CA ASP A 119 -16.52 -4.05 6.02
C ASP A 119 -15.58 -3.12 5.24
N MET A 120 -14.53 -2.60 5.89
CA MET A 120 -13.53 -1.75 5.24
C MET A 120 -12.66 -2.57 4.30
N GLU A 121 -12.16 -3.73 4.72
CA GLU A 121 -11.37 -4.62 3.88
C GLU A 121 -12.16 -5.04 2.63
N LYS A 122 -13.45 -5.37 2.80
CA LYS A 122 -14.36 -5.70 1.69
C LYS A 122 -14.53 -4.53 0.74
N ASP A 123 -14.70 -3.30 1.25
CA ASP A 123 -14.82 -2.10 0.42
C ASP A 123 -13.53 -1.80 -0.36
N ILE A 124 -12.36 -1.90 0.29
CA ILE A 124 -11.06 -1.74 -0.36
C ILE A 124 -10.94 -2.71 -1.54
N ILE A 125 -11.19 -4.01 -1.32
CA ILE A 125 -11.09 -5.02 -2.38
C ILE A 125 -12.12 -4.78 -3.48
N LEU A 126 -13.37 -4.45 -3.14
CA LEU A 126 -14.43 -4.27 -4.13
C LEU A 126 -14.27 -3.01 -4.98
N LYS A 127 -13.68 -1.95 -4.41
CA LYS A 127 -13.65 -0.61 -5.00
C LYS A 127 -12.29 -0.17 -5.50
N HIS A 128 -11.24 -0.97 -5.34
CA HIS A 128 -9.88 -0.55 -5.72
C HIS A 128 -9.75 -0.13 -7.19
N MET A 129 -10.63 -0.56 -8.09
CA MET A 129 -10.65 -0.12 -9.49
C MET A 129 -11.34 1.21 -9.74
N TRP A 130 -11.92 1.87 -8.75
CA TRP A 130 -12.51 3.21 -8.95
C TRP A 130 -11.44 4.18 -9.50
N PRO A 131 -11.78 5.07 -10.48
CA PRO A 131 -13.10 5.38 -11.02
C PRO A 131 -13.57 4.49 -12.19
N LEU A 132 -12.86 3.41 -12.52
CA LEU A 132 -13.31 2.46 -13.54
C LEU A 132 -14.60 1.76 -13.09
N THR A 133 -14.68 1.38 -11.82
CA THR A 133 -15.94 0.98 -11.20
C THR A 133 -16.76 2.22 -10.83
N ILE A 134 -18.04 2.23 -11.16
CA ILE A 134 -18.89 3.44 -11.06
C ILE A 134 -19.16 3.86 -9.61
N ILE A 135 -19.29 2.87 -8.71
CA ILE A 135 -19.67 3.12 -7.32
C ILE A 135 -18.44 3.61 -6.56
N PRO A 136 -18.46 4.80 -5.94
CA PRO A 136 -17.32 5.34 -5.22
C PRO A 136 -16.98 4.56 -3.94
N PRO A 137 -15.74 4.63 -3.47
CA PRO A 137 -15.34 4.05 -2.19
C PRO A 137 -16.00 4.72 -0.99
N LYS A 138 -16.26 3.94 0.07
CA LYS A 138 -16.89 4.40 1.32
C LYS A 138 -15.86 4.91 2.33
N TYR A 139 -14.69 4.27 2.37
CA TYR A 139 -13.62 4.56 3.34
C TYR A 139 -12.44 5.29 2.68
N PHE A 140 -11.70 6.09 3.44
CA PHE A 140 -10.52 6.80 2.92
C PHE A 140 -9.42 5.84 2.47
N GLU A 141 -9.24 4.74 3.19
CA GLU A 141 -8.35 3.63 2.87
C GLU A 141 -8.65 3.05 1.48
N SER A 142 -9.94 2.98 1.11
CA SER A 142 -10.39 2.53 -0.19
C SER A 142 -10.10 3.53 -1.32
N TYR A 143 -9.95 4.83 -1.03
CA TYR A 143 -9.42 5.78 -2.01
C TYR A 143 -7.90 5.65 -2.16
N ILE A 144 -7.19 5.36 -1.07
CA ILE A 144 -5.73 5.22 -1.09
C ILE A 144 -5.33 3.99 -1.91
N ILE A 145 -6.02 2.85 -1.74
CA ILE A 145 -5.74 1.66 -2.56
C ILE A 145 -5.90 1.97 -4.05
N CYS A 146 -6.92 2.77 -4.42
CA CYS A 146 -7.13 3.16 -5.82
C CYS A 146 -5.92 3.89 -6.36
N LEU A 147 -5.27 4.76 -5.59
CA LEU A 147 -4.07 5.47 -6.04
C LEU A 147 -2.83 4.58 -6.05
N THR A 148 -2.63 3.76 -5.01
CA THR A 148 -1.43 2.92 -4.88
C THR A 148 -1.39 1.80 -5.91
N ASP A 149 -2.53 1.24 -6.26
CA ASP A 149 -2.69 0.23 -7.29
C ASP A 149 -2.16 0.74 -8.66
N LYS A 150 -2.71 1.85 -9.16
CA LYS A 150 -2.29 2.43 -10.44
C LYS A 150 -0.84 2.92 -10.39
N TYR A 151 -0.40 3.42 -9.24
CA TYR A 151 1.00 3.82 -9.07
C TYR A 151 1.95 2.63 -9.22
N CYS A 152 1.69 1.52 -8.52
CA CYS A 152 2.53 0.33 -8.62
C CYS A 152 2.49 -0.23 -10.04
N GLY A 153 1.31 -0.34 -10.65
CA GLY A 153 1.20 -0.81 -12.02
C GLY A 153 1.93 0.07 -13.04
N ALA A 154 1.84 1.40 -12.90
CA ALA A 154 2.60 2.32 -13.74
C ALA A 154 4.12 2.17 -13.56
N CYS A 155 4.59 1.99 -12.32
CA CYS A 155 6.00 1.72 -12.03
C CYS A 155 6.46 0.39 -12.63
N GLU A 156 5.68 -0.68 -12.47
CA GLU A 156 6.00 -2.02 -13.00
C GLU A 156 6.09 -2.02 -14.53
N ILE A 157 5.15 -1.34 -15.21
CA ILE A 157 5.20 -1.13 -16.66
C ILE A 157 6.43 -0.32 -17.04
N THR A 158 6.70 0.79 -16.33
CA THR A 158 7.87 1.64 -16.61
C THR A 158 9.16 0.87 -16.45
N ASP A 159 9.33 0.10 -15.38
CA ASP A 159 10.52 -0.71 -15.11
C ASP A 159 10.77 -1.74 -16.23
N HIS A 160 9.71 -2.36 -16.76
CA HIS A 160 9.81 -3.29 -17.89
C HIS A 160 10.25 -2.61 -19.20
N TYR A 161 9.63 -1.48 -19.57
CA TYR A 161 9.96 -0.79 -20.82
C TYR A 161 11.23 0.07 -20.74
N SER A 162 11.70 0.41 -19.55
CA SER A 162 12.82 1.33 -19.33
C SER A 162 14.19 0.66 -19.33
N GLY A 163 14.38 -0.51 -19.98
CA GLY A 163 15.65 -1.25 -20.13
C GLY A 163 16.84 -0.50 -20.78
N LYS A 164 17.03 0.80 -20.47
CA LYS A 164 17.54 1.95 -21.24
C LYS A 164 16.52 2.52 -22.24
N ILE A 165 15.76 3.55 -21.81
CA ILE A 165 15.58 4.88 -22.45
C ILE A 165 14.71 5.74 -21.49
N MET A 166 15.35 6.21 -20.42
CA MET A 166 15.15 7.53 -19.79
C MET A 166 16.52 7.88 -19.21
N PRO A 167 17.07 9.09 -19.40
CA PRO A 167 18.38 9.42 -18.87
C PRO A 167 18.41 9.14 -17.37
N LYS A 168 19.53 8.58 -16.88
CA LYS A 168 19.81 8.17 -15.47
C LYS A 168 19.66 9.28 -14.42
N ARG A 169 18.98 10.38 -14.74
CA ARG A 169 18.76 11.56 -13.91
C ARG A 169 17.39 12.23 -14.08
N ILE A 170 16.37 11.53 -14.59
CA ILE A 170 15.01 11.99 -14.29
C ILE A 170 14.67 11.50 -12.89
N LYS A 171 14.97 12.34 -11.90
CA LYS A 171 14.28 12.28 -10.60
C LYS A 171 12.82 12.60 -10.90
N LEU A 172 12.06 11.61 -11.36
CA LEU A 172 10.60 11.70 -11.37
C LEU A 172 10.22 12.18 -9.97
N PRO A 173 9.46 13.28 -9.84
CA PRO A 173 9.16 13.84 -8.54
C PRO A 173 8.35 12.86 -7.68
N PHE A 174 7.95 11.69 -8.17
CA PHE A 174 7.05 10.74 -7.51
C PHE A 174 7.74 9.45 -6.99
N GLY A 175 8.95 9.54 -6.44
CA GLY A 175 9.52 8.43 -5.66
C GLY A 175 8.87 8.27 -4.28
N TYR A 176 9.05 7.11 -3.62
CA TYR A 176 8.64 6.79 -2.23
C TYR A 176 8.76 7.98 -1.26
N ARG A 177 9.86 8.73 -1.35
CA ARG A 177 10.13 9.90 -0.50
C ARG A 177 9.14 11.05 -0.73
N THR A 178 8.67 11.25 -1.96
CA THR A 178 7.72 12.31 -2.28
C THR A 178 6.30 11.91 -1.96
N MET A 179 5.89 10.66 -2.19
CA MET A 179 4.57 10.17 -1.73
C MET A 179 4.46 10.26 -0.20
N TYR A 180 5.50 9.83 0.52
CA TYR A 180 5.59 9.99 1.97
C TYR A 180 5.57 11.47 2.39
N GLN A 181 6.32 12.34 1.69
CA GLN A 181 6.31 13.78 1.96
C GLN A 181 4.96 14.42 1.67
N LEU A 182 4.26 14.01 0.61
CA LEU A 182 2.92 14.47 0.28
C LEU A 182 1.96 14.05 1.38
N ALA A 183 1.87 12.74 1.68
CA ALA A 183 1.01 12.20 2.73
C ALA A 183 1.27 12.90 4.08
N SER A 184 2.53 13.12 4.44
CA SER A 184 2.90 13.84 5.67
C SER A 184 2.50 15.33 5.68
N LYS A 185 2.40 15.97 4.51
CA LYS A 185 1.92 17.35 4.37
C LYS A 185 0.40 17.45 4.34
N VAL A 186 -0.30 16.40 3.90
CA VAL A 186 -1.77 16.38 3.85
C VAL A 186 -2.37 15.91 5.19
N ALA A 187 -1.65 15.10 5.98
CA ALA A 187 -2.09 14.62 7.30
C ALA A 187 -2.67 15.71 8.24
N PRO A 188 -2.10 16.93 8.34
CA PRO A 188 -2.67 18.01 9.15
C PRO A 188 -4.00 18.56 8.61
N VAL A 189 -4.21 18.49 7.29
CA VAL A 189 -5.40 19.02 6.60
C VAL A 189 -6.58 18.05 6.74
N VAL A 190 -6.33 16.75 6.80
CA VAL A 190 -7.38 15.71 6.96
C VAL A 190 -7.76 15.44 8.41
N GLY A 191 -7.33 16.28 9.37
CA GLY A 191 -7.72 16.12 10.78
C GLY A 191 -7.07 14.95 11.51
N ALA A 192 -6.09 14.27 10.91
CA ALA A 192 -5.35 13.14 11.48
C ALA A 192 -4.36 13.61 12.57
N ARG A 193 -4.88 14.00 13.74
CA ARG A 193 -4.10 14.60 14.84
C ARG A 193 -3.24 13.61 15.64
N ALA A 194 -3.54 12.30 15.59
CA ALA A 194 -2.94 11.32 16.51
C ALA A 194 -1.44 11.05 16.25
N VAL A 195 -1.00 11.03 14.99
CA VAL A 195 0.36 10.53 14.63
C VAL A 195 1.45 11.59 14.84
N ILE A 196 1.11 12.88 14.83
CA ILE A 196 2.08 13.96 15.08
C ILE A 196 2.39 14.09 16.59
N GLY A 197 1.48 13.60 17.44
CA GLY A 197 1.58 13.65 18.89
C GLY A 197 2.77 12.86 19.43
N GLU A 198 3.04 11.66 18.92
CA GLU A 198 4.14 10.82 19.43
C GLU A 198 5.52 11.40 19.11
N TYR A 199 5.70 12.00 17.93
CA TYR A 199 6.96 12.66 17.58
C TYR A 199 7.20 13.97 18.34
N LYS A 200 6.14 14.74 18.63
CA LYS A 200 6.26 15.95 19.45
C LYS A 200 6.40 15.64 20.95
N SER A 201 5.73 14.61 21.46
CA SER A 201 5.83 14.14 22.85
C SER A 201 7.26 13.67 23.19
N SER A 202 7.91 12.98 22.25
CA SER A 202 9.33 12.61 22.34
C SER A 202 10.30 13.80 22.43
N LYS A 203 9.89 15.02 22.04
CA LYS A 203 10.69 16.24 22.15
C LYS A 203 10.35 17.07 23.38
N SER A 204 9.10 17.11 23.82
CA SER A 204 8.71 17.86 25.03
C SER A 204 9.24 17.19 26.32
N HIS A 205 9.29 15.85 26.37
CA HIS A 205 9.95 15.10 27.46
C HIS A 205 11.47 15.31 27.54
N ARG A 206 12.09 15.87 26.50
CA ARG A 206 13.51 16.24 26.50
C ARG A 206 13.73 17.68 26.97
N ALA A 207 12.79 18.59 26.70
CA ALA A 207 12.87 19.97 27.16
C ALA A 207 12.67 20.10 28.69
N SER A 208 11.86 19.25 29.32
CA SER A 208 11.66 19.24 30.78
C SER A 208 12.80 18.59 31.57
N ARG A 209 13.62 17.73 30.92
CA ARG A 209 14.80 17.12 31.56
C ARG A 209 16.05 18.02 31.49
N GLU A 210 16.09 18.99 30.57
CA GLU A 210 17.19 19.94 30.44
C GLU A 210 17.06 21.16 31.38
N SER A 211 15.87 21.41 31.97
CA SER A 211 15.65 22.48 32.96
C SER A 211 15.88 22.05 34.41
N VAL A 212 15.87 20.75 34.72
CA VAL A 212 16.09 20.22 36.08
C VAL A 212 17.57 19.89 36.36
N SER A 213 18.42 19.80 35.33
CA SER A 213 19.87 19.56 35.51
C SER A 213 20.72 20.84 35.54
N ARG A 214 20.09 22.01 35.67
CA ARG A 214 20.75 23.33 35.76
C ARG A 214 20.29 24.16 36.98
N ALA A 215 19.72 23.52 37.99
CA ALA A 215 19.47 24.10 39.32
C ALA A 215 20.21 23.27 40.38
#